data_AF-A0A7S0X2Y3-F1
#
_entry.id   AF-A0A7S0X2Y3-F1
#
_cell.length_a   1.000
_cell.length_b   1.000
_cell.length_c   1.000
_cell.angle_alpha   90.00
_cell.angle_beta   90.00
_cell.angle_gamma   90.00
#
_symmetry.space_group_name_H-M   'P 1'
#
loop_
_entity.id
_entity.type
_entity.pdbx_description
1 polymer ?
#
loop_
_entity_poly.entity_id
_entity_poly.type
_entity_poly.pdbx_seq_one_letter_code
_entity_poly.pdbx_strand_id
1 'polypeptide(L)'
;AGKPPATKRQKSQGGDTGGRDNRGVTAKEPPRKAATVVGAVGGSKPDEVRRGVLTVSTIESDKLMQTAARVWQRKAGEAPGAWEEKVATDIYSAELGGGRRSPTLQRVQLLEISQYLEQYLWPHFSAADSSATHVLSIVMMVNEKFREGVDAWTPFHASHAAHPEKFASFFRRVMAVKSERALTVCEKTAHLIFLIHVFQSLEDEMVRAVALPLVSLPLWANLSPGRLTLELSKNAQLEKHWRYLQKKEAKAAKAAAKEGGAPHVPLRERPEAVWLPALVDEFLKTCEGALGGTGGTGVPGVARGGRGGR
;
A
#
# COMPACT_ATOMS: atom_id res chain seq x y z
N ALA A 1 51.81 41.93 -4.03
CA ALA A 1 52.09 43.15 -4.79
C ALA A 1 51.95 42.83 -6.28
N GLY A 2 51.10 43.58 -7.01
CA GLY A 2 50.96 43.76 -8.48
C GLY A 2 50.98 42.53 -9.42
N LYS A 3 50.27 42.44 -10.54
CA LYS A 3 49.31 43.24 -11.33
C LYS A 3 48.90 42.33 -12.55
N PRO A 4 48.14 42.72 -13.60
CA PRO A 4 46.74 42.31 -13.87
C PRO A 4 46.54 41.60 -15.26
N PRO A 5 45.54 41.91 -16.13
CA PRO A 5 44.22 41.25 -16.30
C PRO A 5 43.89 40.82 -17.77
N ALA A 6 42.58 40.63 -18.07
CA ALA A 6 41.90 40.64 -19.40
C ALA A 6 41.67 39.25 -20.06
N THR A 7 40.57 38.93 -20.77
CA THR A 7 39.47 39.71 -21.38
C THR A 7 38.32 38.77 -21.80
N LYS A 8 37.08 39.30 -21.82
CA LYS A 8 35.91 38.74 -22.52
C LYS A 8 36.17 38.56 -24.03
N ARG A 9 35.55 37.55 -24.66
CA ARG A 9 35.04 37.70 -26.03
C ARG A 9 33.82 36.82 -26.32
N GLN A 10 32.83 37.50 -26.86
CA GLN A 10 31.53 37.06 -27.36
C GLN A 10 31.57 37.32 -28.89
N LYS A 11 31.08 36.40 -29.72
CA LYS A 11 30.62 36.55 -31.12
C LYS A 11 30.07 35.17 -31.56
N SER A 12 28.79 34.93 -31.79
CA SER A 12 27.82 35.46 -32.78
C SER A 12 28.01 34.94 -34.22
N GLN A 13 26.99 34.21 -34.66
CA GLN A 13 26.28 34.27 -35.96
C GLN A 13 26.88 33.72 -37.27
N GLY A 14 25.95 33.16 -38.06
CA GLY A 14 26.01 32.75 -39.47
C GLY A 14 25.67 31.26 -39.60
N GLY A 15 24.48 30.80 -40.02
CA GLY A 15 23.71 31.17 -41.22
C GLY A 15 24.31 30.41 -42.42
N ASP A 16 23.62 29.77 -43.36
CA ASP A 16 22.22 29.57 -43.72
C ASP A 16 22.23 28.61 -44.94
N THR A 17 21.06 28.14 -45.37
CA THR A 17 20.63 27.79 -46.76
C THR A 17 20.55 26.33 -47.24
N GLY A 18 19.31 26.02 -47.69
CA GLY A 18 18.97 25.24 -48.89
C GLY A 18 18.44 23.83 -48.64
N GLY A 19 17.23 23.39 -49.01
CA GLY A 19 16.16 23.95 -49.84
C GLY A 19 15.57 22.87 -50.76
N ARG A 20 14.25 22.61 -50.67
CA ARG A 20 13.32 21.98 -51.66
C ARG A 20 13.61 20.52 -52.10
N ASP A 21 12.67 19.62 -52.43
CA ASP A 21 11.35 19.75 -53.05
C ASP A 21 10.42 18.55 -52.76
N ASN A 22 9.14 18.77 -53.06
CA ASN A 22 7.96 17.95 -52.85
C ASN A 22 7.70 16.96 -54.01
N ARG A 23 7.20 15.75 -53.74
CA ARG A 23 6.42 14.93 -54.70
C ARG A 23 5.64 13.84 -53.94
N GLY A 24 4.31 13.91 -53.99
CA GLY A 24 3.41 12.99 -53.30
C GLY A 24 3.00 11.77 -54.13
N VAL A 25 2.36 10.81 -53.47
CA VAL A 25 1.34 9.91 -54.01
C VAL A 25 0.36 9.55 -52.89
N THR A 26 -0.93 9.74 -53.16
CA THR A 26 -2.08 9.44 -52.32
C THR A 26 -2.59 8.01 -52.57
N ALA A 27 -3.15 7.36 -51.55
CA ALA A 27 -4.01 6.19 -51.72
C ALA A 27 -5.30 6.35 -50.88
N LYS A 28 -6.42 5.99 -51.52
CA LYS A 28 -7.84 6.29 -51.23
C LYS A 28 -8.53 5.28 -50.29
N GLU A 29 -9.41 5.80 -49.42
CA GLU A 29 -10.78 5.39 -49.00
C GLU A 29 -11.12 3.94 -48.53
N PRO A 30 -12.27 3.68 -47.84
CA PRO A 30 -13.50 4.50 -47.69
C PRO A 30 -14.11 4.64 -46.25
N PRO A 31 -15.12 5.51 -46.07
CA PRO A 31 -15.85 5.70 -44.81
C PRO A 31 -17.10 4.80 -44.69
N ARG A 32 -17.53 4.48 -43.47
CA ARG A 32 -18.84 3.84 -43.22
C ARG A 32 -19.65 4.54 -42.12
N LYS A 33 -20.61 5.34 -42.62
CA LYS A 33 -22.02 5.53 -42.24
C LYS A 33 -22.39 5.93 -40.79
N ALA A 34 -22.90 7.15 -40.69
CA ALA A 34 -23.89 7.57 -39.71
C ALA A 34 -25.24 6.86 -39.94
N ALA A 35 -25.92 6.51 -38.85
CA ALA A 35 -27.35 6.20 -38.86
C ALA A 35 -28.00 6.84 -37.64
N THR A 36 -28.85 7.84 -37.89
CA THR A 36 -29.83 8.39 -36.96
C THR A 36 -31.15 7.68 -37.21
N VAL A 37 -31.81 7.17 -36.18
CA VAL A 37 -33.26 6.89 -36.19
C VAL A 37 -33.85 7.33 -34.86
N VAL A 38 -34.97 8.05 -34.96
CA VAL A 38 -35.78 8.68 -33.91
C VAL A 38 -36.99 7.77 -33.58
N GLY A 39 -37.47 7.77 -32.32
CA GLY A 39 -38.91 7.63 -32.03
C GLY A 39 -39.40 6.47 -31.12
N ALA A 40 -39.54 6.78 -29.83
CA ALA A 40 -40.49 6.36 -28.76
C ALA A 40 -41.41 5.10 -28.86
N VAL A 41 -41.54 4.34 -27.75
CA VAL A 41 -42.69 4.32 -26.78
C VAL A 41 -42.64 3.05 -25.87
N GLY A 42 -42.74 3.26 -24.55
CA GLY A 42 -43.51 2.47 -23.57
C GLY A 42 -43.28 0.96 -23.34
N GLY A 43 -42.77 0.60 -22.16
CA GLY A 43 -42.87 -0.76 -21.60
C GLY A 43 -42.21 -0.90 -20.22
N SER A 44 -42.98 -1.34 -19.23
CA SER A 44 -42.62 -1.33 -17.79
C SER A 44 -42.02 -2.65 -17.29
N LYS A 45 -40.90 -2.55 -16.53
CA LYS A 45 -40.32 -3.48 -15.51
C LYS A 45 -39.72 -4.84 -15.98
N PRO A 46 -38.85 -5.52 -15.18
CA PRO A 46 -38.26 -5.18 -13.87
C PRO A 46 -36.71 -5.26 -13.79
N ASP A 47 -36.18 -4.68 -12.70
CA ASP A 47 -34.84 -4.80 -12.08
C ASP A 47 -33.77 -5.66 -12.81
N GLU A 48 -33.04 -5.00 -13.71
CA GLU A 48 -31.73 -5.46 -14.14
C GLU A 48 -30.67 -4.66 -13.39
N VAL A 49 -29.80 -5.37 -12.67
CA VAL A 49 -28.67 -4.83 -11.91
C VAL A 49 -27.81 -3.97 -12.84
N ARG A 50 -28.08 -2.66 -12.87
CA ARG A 50 -27.26 -1.69 -13.58
C ARG A 50 -25.88 -1.71 -12.93
N ARG A 51 -24.90 -2.27 -13.64
CA ARG A 51 -23.49 -1.92 -13.48
C ARG A 51 -23.38 -0.41 -13.76
N GLY A 52 -23.57 0.38 -12.70
CA GLY A 52 -23.80 1.81 -12.78
C GLY A 52 -22.52 2.53 -13.16
N VAL A 53 -22.55 3.21 -14.30
CA VAL A 53 -21.63 4.33 -14.56
C VAL A 53 -21.89 5.38 -13.46
N LEU A 54 -20.84 5.84 -12.80
CA LEU A 54 -20.93 6.83 -11.72
C LEU A 54 -21.37 8.19 -12.34
N THR A 55 -22.67 8.51 -12.30
CA THR A 55 -23.17 9.81 -12.75
C THR A 55 -23.13 10.81 -11.59
N VAL A 56 -22.97 12.10 -11.90
CA VAL A 56 -23.01 13.19 -10.90
C VAL A 56 -24.27 13.11 -10.01
N SER A 57 -25.43 12.84 -10.62
CA SER A 57 -26.68 12.65 -9.88
C SER A 57 -26.67 11.46 -8.92
N THR A 58 -25.99 10.36 -9.29
CA THR A 58 -25.86 9.18 -8.43
C THR A 58 -24.94 9.49 -7.24
N ILE A 59 -23.86 10.24 -7.47
CA ILE A 59 -22.91 10.69 -6.45
C ILE A 59 -23.62 11.57 -5.42
N GLU A 60 -24.34 12.61 -5.85
CA GLU A 60 -25.02 13.55 -4.94
C GLU A 60 -26.10 12.87 -4.08
N SER A 61 -26.80 11.90 -4.65
CA SER A 61 -27.83 11.14 -3.93
C SER A 61 -27.29 10.08 -2.97
N ASP A 62 -25.99 9.79 -3.03
CA ASP A 62 -25.39 8.70 -2.26
C ASP A 62 -25.30 9.01 -0.76
N LYS A 63 -25.65 8.03 0.07
CA LYS A 63 -25.60 8.15 1.54
C LYS A 63 -24.19 8.44 2.06
N LEU A 64 -23.16 7.92 1.38
CA LEU A 64 -21.78 8.16 1.72
C LEU A 64 -21.40 9.62 1.45
N MET A 65 -21.82 10.17 0.31
CA MET A 65 -21.56 11.58 -0.04
C MET A 65 -22.31 12.54 0.90
N GLN A 66 -23.53 12.20 1.32
CA GLN A 66 -24.25 12.96 2.35
C GLN A 66 -23.54 12.91 3.71
N THR A 67 -22.98 11.76 4.06
CA THR A 67 -22.17 11.62 5.29
C THR A 67 -20.88 12.42 5.19
N ALA A 68 -20.23 12.40 4.02
CA ALA A 68 -19.05 13.20 3.73
C ALA A 68 -19.31 14.69 3.91
N ALA A 69 -20.36 15.21 3.24
CA ALA A 69 -20.82 16.60 3.33
C ALA A 69 -21.09 17.04 4.79
N ARG A 70 -21.60 16.13 5.62
CA ARG A 70 -21.90 16.42 7.03
C ARG A 70 -20.66 16.41 7.92
N VAL A 71 -19.78 15.43 7.74
CA VAL A 71 -18.75 15.10 8.73
C VAL A 71 -17.41 15.73 8.40
N TRP A 72 -16.91 15.59 7.16
CA TRP A 72 -15.51 15.96 6.84
C TRP A 72 -15.33 16.88 5.63
N GLN A 73 -16.25 16.91 4.67
CA GLN A 73 -16.19 17.86 3.57
C GLN A 73 -16.45 19.27 4.09
N ARG A 74 -15.37 19.98 4.35
CA ARG A 74 -15.39 21.38 4.79
C ARG A 74 -14.76 22.28 3.73
N LYS A 75 -15.08 23.57 3.80
CA LYS A 75 -14.47 24.55 2.90
C LYS A 75 -12.97 24.64 3.18
N ALA A 76 -12.19 24.90 2.14
CA ALA A 76 -10.75 25.06 2.26
C ALA A 76 -10.41 26.12 3.33
N GLY A 77 -9.66 25.71 4.35
CA GLY A 77 -9.24 26.57 5.47
C GLY A 77 -10.03 26.39 6.78
N GLU A 78 -11.11 25.60 6.79
CA GLU A 78 -11.77 25.21 8.04
C GLU A 78 -11.00 24.08 8.74
N ALA A 79 -11.00 24.09 10.08
CA ALA A 79 -10.39 23.03 10.87
C ALA A 79 -11.07 21.67 10.58
N PRO A 80 -10.32 20.55 10.65
CA PRO A 80 -10.90 19.22 10.54
C PRO A 80 -12.09 19.08 11.51
N GLY A 81 -13.19 18.50 11.02
CA GLY A 81 -14.35 18.18 11.86
C GLY A 81 -13.96 17.24 13.00
N ALA A 82 -14.78 17.14 14.05
CA ALA A 82 -14.49 16.26 15.18
C ALA A 82 -14.33 14.79 14.74
N TRP A 83 -13.36 14.08 15.30
CA TRP A 83 -13.16 12.66 15.05
C TRP A 83 -14.32 11.84 15.63
N GLU A 84 -14.92 10.99 14.80
CA GLU A 84 -15.95 10.05 15.21
C GLU A 84 -15.55 8.63 14.79
N GLU A 85 -14.97 7.87 15.72
CA GLU A 85 -14.50 6.49 15.47
C GLU A 85 -15.59 5.58 14.88
N LYS A 86 -16.85 5.82 15.28
CA LYS A 86 -17.99 5.07 14.76
C LYS A 86 -18.19 5.28 13.27
N VAL A 87 -18.01 6.50 12.76
CA VAL A 87 -18.11 6.78 11.32
C VAL A 87 -17.01 6.05 10.55
N ALA A 88 -15.78 6.06 11.05
CA ALA A 88 -14.69 5.31 10.44
C ALA A 88 -14.94 3.79 10.44
N THR A 89 -15.50 3.25 11.54
CA THR A 89 -15.85 1.84 11.66
C THR A 89 -17.01 1.43 10.75
N ASP A 90 -18.03 2.29 10.64
CA ASP A 90 -19.18 2.08 9.77
C ASP A 90 -18.77 2.10 8.30
N ILE A 91 -17.95 3.09 7.89
CA ILE A 91 -17.40 3.16 6.53
C ILE A 91 -16.51 1.95 6.24
N TYR A 92 -15.66 1.55 7.19
CA TYR A 92 -14.82 0.37 7.03
C TYR A 92 -15.65 -0.89 6.77
N SER A 93 -16.70 -1.08 7.57
CA SER A 93 -17.54 -2.29 7.52
C SER A 93 -18.47 -2.31 6.30
N ALA A 94 -19.11 -1.18 5.99
CA ALA A 94 -20.10 -1.07 4.93
C ALA A 94 -19.46 -0.86 3.55
N GLU A 95 -18.43 -0.01 3.46
CA GLU A 95 -17.90 0.49 2.19
C GLU A 95 -16.57 -0.16 1.81
N LEU A 96 -15.68 -0.35 2.79
CA LEU A 96 -14.40 -1.02 2.58
C LEU A 96 -14.49 -2.55 2.71
N GLY A 97 -15.70 -3.09 2.89
CA GLY A 97 -15.97 -4.53 2.92
C GLY A 97 -15.62 -5.24 4.23
N GLY A 98 -15.25 -4.49 5.28
CA GLY A 98 -15.05 -4.98 6.65
C GLY A 98 -14.03 -6.11 6.77
N GLY A 99 -13.05 -6.17 5.87
CA GLY A 99 -12.08 -7.27 5.75
C GLY A 99 -12.67 -8.60 5.24
N ARG A 100 -13.99 -8.70 5.05
CA ARG A 100 -14.63 -9.95 4.58
C ARG A 100 -14.71 -10.03 3.07
N ARG A 101 -14.74 -8.89 2.39
CA ARG A 101 -14.85 -8.78 0.94
C ARG A 101 -13.93 -7.69 0.45
N SER A 102 -13.43 -7.84 -0.77
CA SER A 102 -12.81 -6.73 -1.47
C SER A 102 -13.86 -5.63 -1.70
N PRO A 103 -13.54 -4.36 -1.43
CA PRO A 103 -14.47 -3.28 -1.68
C PRO A 103 -14.74 -3.14 -3.18
N THR A 104 -15.96 -2.70 -3.53
CA THR A 104 -16.30 -2.49 -4.93
C THR A 104 -15.70 -1.17 -5.41
N LEU A 105 -15.23 -1.17 -6.66
CA LEU A 105 -14.61 -0.01 -7.32
C LEU A 105 -15.41 1.28 -7.09
N GLN A 106 -16.73 1.21 -7.28
CA GLN A 106 -17.64 2.33 -7.11
C GLN A 106 -17.61 2.94 -5.69
N ARG A 107 -17.53 2.13 -4.64
CA ARG A 107 -17.55 2.66 -3.25
C ARG A 107 -16.23 3.33 -2.90
N VAL A 108 -15.12 2.76 -3.35
CA VAL A 108 -13.80 3.33 -3.08
C VAL A 108 -13.58 4.63 -3.89
N GLN A 109 -14.08 4.68 -5.13
CA GLN A 109 -14.10 5.92 -5.92
C GLN A 109 -14.90 7.04 -5.24
N LEU A 110 -16.05 6.74 -4.63
CA LEU A 110 -16.81 7.74 -3.87
C LEU A 110 -16.04 8.23 -2.64
N LEU A 111 -15.34 7.34 -1.93
CA LEU A 111 -14.47 7.72 -0.81
C LEU A 111 -13.32 8.63 -1.27
N GLU A 112 -12.74 8.35 -2.43
CA GLU A 112 -11.71 9.18 -3.06
C GLU A 112 -12.25 10.57 -3.40
N ILE A 113 -13.37 10.65 -4.14
CA ILE A 113 -14.00 11.92 -4.53
C ILE A 113 -14.34 12.76 -3.29
N SER A 114 -14.71 12.10 -2.20
CA SER A 114 -15.01 12.75 -0.94
C SER A 114 -13.78 13.21 -0.14
N GLN A 115 -12.56 12.92 -0.62
CA GLN A 115 -11.28 13.18 0.04
C GLN A 115 -11.20 12.56 1.45
N TYR A 116 -11.70 11.32 1.58
CA TYR A 116 -11.80 10.63 2.86
C TYR A 116 -10.45 10.45 3.56
N LEU A 117 -9.38 10.19 2.79
CA LEU A 117 -8.03 10.04 3.33
C LEU A 117 -7.50 11.38 3.87
N GLU A 118 -7.58 12.41 3.05
CA GLU A 118 -6.95 13.72 3.27
C GLU A 118 -7.68 14.55 4.31
N GLN A 119 -9.01 14.52 4.30
CA GLN A 119 -9.82 15.39 5.16
C GLN A 119 -10.29 14.70 6.45
N TYR A 120 -10.38 13.37 6.46
CA TYR A 120 -10.92 12.65 7.63
C TYR A 120 -9.93 11.70 8.28
N LEU A 121 -9.38 10.72 7.55
CA LEU A 121 -8.55 9.69 8.17
C LEU A 121 -7.21 10.22 8.66
N TRP A 122 -6.44 10.86 7.77
CA TRP A 122 -5.06 11.22 8.05
C TRP A 122 -4.91 12.34 9.10
N PRO A 123 -5.71 13.41 9.09
CA PRO A 123 -5.64 14.46 10.12
C PRO A 123 -5.83 13.90 11.53
N HIS A 124 -6.75 12.94 11.70
CA HIS A 124 -7.13 12.35 12.99
C HIS A 124 -6.31 11.12 13.40
N PHE A 125 -5.33 10.72 12.59
CA PHE A 125 -4.47 9.60 12.96
C PHE A 125 -3.56 9.95 14.15
N SER A 126 -3.61 9.13 15.20
CA SER A 126 -2.73 9.12 16.37
C SER A 126 -2.18 7.71 16.60
N ALA A 127 -0.87 7.56 16.76
CA ALA A 127 -0.28 6.25 16.97
C ALA A 127 -0.72 5.58 18.30
N ALA A 128 -1.16 6.36 19.28
CA ALA A 128 -1.62 5.85 20.58
C ALA A 128 -3.11 5.48 20.57
N ASP A 129 -3.93 6.29 19.92
CA ASP A 129 -5.39 6.23 20.07
C ASP A 129 -6.11 5.62 18.87
N SER A 130 -5.48 5.62 17.68
CA SER A 130 -6.11 5.11 16.47
C SER A 130 -6.27 3.59 16.51
N SER A 131 -7.49 3.14 16.26
CA SER A 131 -7.82 1.72 16.18
C SER A 131 -7.13 1.02 15.00
N ALA A 132 -7.02 -0.32 15.06
CA ALA A 132 -6.56 -1.11 13.94
C ALA A 132 -7.43 -0.91 12.68
N THR A 133 -8.72 -0.63 12.87
CA THR A 133 -9.66 -0.29 11.78
C THR A 133 -9.25 0.99 11.09
N HIS A 134 -8.93 2.04 11.85
CA HIS A 134 -8.46 3.32 11.30
C HIS A 134 -7.17 3.13 10.49
N VAL A 135 -6.19 2.39 11.03
CA VAL A 135 -4.93 2.09 10.33
C VAL A 135 -5.19 1.36 9.01
N LEU A 136 -6.06 0.34 9.02
CA LEU A 136 -6.38 -0.43 7.83
C LEU A 136 -7.20 0.36 6.81
N SER A 137 -8.08 1.26 7.24
CA SER A 137 -8.78 2.19 6.35
C SER A 137 -7.79 3.09 5.59
N ILE A 138 -6.77 3.63 6.28
CA ILE A 138 -5.70 4.42 5.62
C ILE A 138 -4.96 3.56 4.60
N VAL A 139 -4.54 2.36 4.99
CA VAL A 139 -3.87 1.39 4.10
C VAL A 139 -4.69 1.13 2.82
N MET A 140 -5.99 0.89 2.96
CA MET A 140 -6.88 0.61 1.83
C MET A 140 -7.06 1.83 0.91
N MET A 141 -7.18 3.04 1.48
CA MET A 141 -7.26 4.27 0.68
C MET A 141 -5.96 4.58 -0.06
N VAL A 142 -4.79 4.31 0.55
CA VAL A 142 -3.49 4.45 -0.14
C VAL A 142 -3.40 3.50 -1.31
N ASN A 143 -3.75 2.22 -1.12
CA ASN A 143 -3.75 1.24 -2.21
C ASN A 143 -4.67 1.66 -3.36
N GLU A 144 -5.81 2.26 -3.05
CA GLU A 144 -6.72 2.76 -4.07
C GLU A 144 -6.09 3.88 -4.89
N LYS A 145 -5.42 4.84 -4.25
CA LYS A 145 -4.74 5.93 -4.95
C LYS A 145 -3.71 5.40 -5.94
N PHE A 146 -2.93 4.39 -5.54
CA PHE A 146 -2.04 3.68 -6.45
C PHE A 146 -2.78 2.97 -7.59
N ARG A 147 -3.93 2.35 -7.31
CA ARG A 147 -4.74 1.66 -8.33
C ARG A 147 -5.32 2.63 -9.37
N GLU A 148 -5.69 3.84 -8.97
CA GLU A 148 -6.14 4.92 -9.86
C GLU A 148 -4.96 5.67 -10.53
N GLY A 149 -3.71 5.34 -10.17
CA GLY A 149 -2.52 5.99 -10.73
C GLY A 149 -2.35 7.45 -10.27
N VAL A 150 -2.95 7.83 -9.14
CA VAL A 150 -2.80 9.15 -8.53
C VAL A 150 -1.73 9.11 -7.44
N ASP A 151 -1.13 10.26 -7.16
CA ASP A 151 -0.11 10.35 -6.11
C ASP A 151 -0.71 10.06 -4.73
N ALA A 152 -0.28 8.95 -4.13
CA ALA A 152 -0.74 8.48 -2.84
C ALA A 152 -0.02 9.13 -1.66
N TRP A 153 1.17 9.71 -1.85
CA TRP A 153 2.03 10.20 -0.77
C TRP A 153 1.85 11.68 -0.45
N THR A 154 1.34 12.47 -1.40
CA THR A 154 1.06 13.92 -1.23
C THR A 154 0.34 14.27 0.09
N PRO A 155 -0.74 13.57 0.52
CA PRO A 155 -1.43 13.90 1.77
C PRO A 155 -0.54 13.80 3.02
N PHE A 156 0.41 12.86 3.00
CA PHE A 156 1.33 12.62 4.10
C PHE A 156 2.42 13.70 4.15
N HIS A 157 2.94 14.12 3.00
CA HIS A 157 3.95 15.20 2.89
C HIS A 157 3.47 16.52 3.49
N ALA A 158 2.22 16.89 3.24
CA ALA A 158 1.62 18.10 3.79
C ALA A 158 1.71 18.13 5.33
N SER A 159 1.50 16.98 5.97
CA SER A 159 1.63 16.86 7.43
C SER A 159 3.07 16.62 7.89
N HIS A 160 3.92 16.03 7.06
CA HIS A 160 5.28 15.63 7.40
C HIS A 160 6.16 16.85 7.70
N ALA A 161 5.95 17.96 6.98
CA ALA A 161 6.63 19.22 7.22
C ALA A 161 6.40 19.76 8.66
N ALA A 162 5.20 19.55 9.22
CA ALA A 162 4.88 19.96 10.59
C ALA A 162 5.16 18.86 11.63
N HIS A 163 5.01 17.59 11.24
CA HIS A 163 5.09 16.43 12.12
C HIS A 163 5.88 15.29 11.46
N PRO A 164 7.22 15.36 11.41
CA PRO A 164 8.06 14.43 10.65
C PRO A 164 7.92 12.97 11.14
N GLU A 165 7.67 12.75 12.43
CA GLU A 165 7.50 11.43 13.02
C GLU A 165 6.11 10.81 12.81
N LYS A 166 5.13 11.57 12.30
CA LYS A 166 3.74 11.08 12.18
C LYS A 166 3.65 9.91 11.20
N PHE A 167 4.30 10.02 10.05
CA PHE A 167 4.32 8.93 9.07
C PHE A 167 5.11 7.72 9.60
N ALA A 168 6.25 7.94 10.26
CA ALA A 168 7.02 6.85 10.84
C ALA A 168 6.23 6.09 11.92
N SER A 169 5.47 6.80 12.76
CA SER A 169 4.61 6.17 13.76
C SER A 169 3.42 5.43 13.15
N PHE A 170 2.82 5.98 12.08
CA PHE A 170 1.85 5.26 11.26
C PHE A 170 2.42 3.96 10.69
N PHE A 171 3.59 4.02 10.06
CA PHE A 171 4.21 2.85 9.46
C PHE A 171 4.54 1.77 10.50
N ARG A 172 5.03 2.16 11.69
CA ARG A 172 5.22 1.23 12.82
C ARG A 172 3.90 0.54 13.23
N ARG A 173 2.78 1.29 13.28
CA ARG A 173 1.44 0.72 13.54
C ARG A 173 1.00 -0.23 12.42
N VAL A 174 1.24 0.10 11.15
CA VAL A 174 0.97 -0.81 10.02
C VAL A 174 1.77 -2.11 10.14
N MET A 175 3.03 -2.06 10.56
CA MET A 175 3.85 -3.27 10.79
C MET A 175 3.36 -4.07 12.00
N ALA A 176 2.84 -3.41 13.04
CA ALA A 176 2.37 -4.04 14.27
C ALA A 176 0.90 -4.51 14.23
N VAL A 177 0.12 -4.12 13.22
CA VAL A 177 -1.34 -4.36 13.17
C VAL A 177 -1.70 -5.86 13.26
N LYS A 178 -0.85 -6.74 12.73
CA LYS A 178 -1.00 -8.20 12.79
C LYS A 178 -0.86 -8.75 14.22
N SER A 179 -0.16 -8.04 15.08
CA SER A 179 -0.01 -8.38 16.51
C SER A 179 -1.17 -7.85 17.36
N GLU A 180 -1.86 -6.80 16.88
CA GLU A 180 -3.00 -6.20 17.58
C GLU A 180 -4.29 -7.00 17.38
N ARG A 181 -4.51 -7.53 16.17
CA ARG A 181 -5.65 -8.38 15.87
C ARG A 181 -5.36 -9.37 14.75
N ALA A 182 -6.12 -10.46 14.74
CA ALA A 182 -6.14 -11.37 13.62
C ALA A 182 -6.70 -10.66 12.38
N LEU A 183 -5.91 -10.65 11.30
CA LEU A 183 -6.34 -10.13 10.01
C LEU A 183 -7.05 -11.22 9.19
N THR A 184 -8.10 -10.81 8.51
CA THR A 184 -8.77 -11.55 7.44
C THR A 184 -7.88 -11.67 6.20
N VAL A 185 -8.22 -12.56 5.27
CA VAL A 185 -7.46 -12.72 4.01
C VAL A 185 -7.44 -11.41 3.21
N CYS A 186 -8.58 -10.70 3.10
CA CYS A 186 -8.63 -9.43 2.38
C CYS A 186 -7.75 -8.35 3.05
N GLU A 187 -7.75 -8.26 4.37
CA GLU A 187 -6.87 -7.32 5.11
C GLU A 187 -5.39 -7.68 4.93
N LYS A 188 -5.04 -8.97 4.96
CA LYS A 188 -3.67 -9.43 4.70
C LYS A 188 -3.23 -9.07 3.27
N THR A 189 -4.11 -9.25 2.29
CA THR A 189 -3.84 -8.84 0.90
C THR A 189 -3.67 -7.34 0.79
N ALA A 190 -4.54 -6.53 1.40
CA ALA A 190 -4.41 -5.08 1.40
C ALA A 190 -3.12 -4.61 2.08
N HIS A 191 -2.75 -5.23 3.21
CA HIS A 191 -1.48 -4.98 3.90
C HIS A 191 -0.27 -5.30 3.01
N LEU A 192 -0.28 -6.44 2.33
CA LEU A 192 0.79 -6.83 1.42
C LEU A 192 0.92 -5.88 0.23
N ILE A 193 -0.21 -5.50 -0.40
CA ILE A 193 -0.23 -4.53 -1.51
C ILE A 193 0.35 -3.18 -1.06
N PHE A 194 0.00 -2.73 0.15
CA PHE A 194 0.56 -1.50 0.70
C PHE A 194 2.07 -1.60 0.89
N LEU A 195 2.58 -2.72 1.41
CA LEU A 195 4.03 -2.93 1.53
C LEU A 195 4.71 -2.95 0.16
N ILE A 196 4.09 -3.54 -0.87
CA ILE A 196 4.59 -3.50 -2.24
C ILE A 196 4.72 -2.04 -2.70
N HIS A 197 3.69 -1.21 -2.51
CA HIS A 197 3.73 0.20 -2.86
C HIS A 197 4.81 0.97 -2.10
N VAL A 198 4.99 0.70 -0.80
CA VAL A 198 6.07 1.30 0.00
C VAL A 198 7.46 0.97 -0.59
N PHE A 199 7.71 -0.29 -0.94
CA PHE A 199 8.99 -0.70 -1.54
C PHE A 199 9.15 -0.30 -3.01
N GLN A 200 8.06 0.03 -3.70
CA GLN A 200 8.07 0.62 -5.04
C GLN A 200 8.27 2.13 -5.05
N SER A 201 8.16 2.79 -3.89
CA SER A 201 8.28 4.25 -3.73
C SER A 201 9.52 4.65 -2.93
N LEU A 202 10.66 4.01 -3.16
CA LEU A 202 11.92 4.32 -2.45
C LEU A 202 12.58 5.62 -2.92
N GLU A 203 12.11 6.21 -4.01
CA GLU A 203 12.48 7.55 -4.45
C GLU A 203 12.00 8.63 -3.47
N ASP A 204 10.86 8.40 -2.83
CA ASP A 204 10.28 9.27 -1.82
C ASP A 204 11.07 9.20 -0.51
N GLU A 205 11.56 10.34 -0.01
CA GLU A 205 12.43 10.37 1.16
C GLU A 205 11.74 9.93 2.45
N MET A 206 10.48 10.34 2.64
CA MET A 206 9.68 10.00 3.82
C MET A 206 9.40 8.48 3.85
N VAL A 207 9.06 7.89 2.71
CA VAL A 207 8.81 6.44 2.57
C VAL A 207 10.12 5.65 2.69
N ARG A 208 11.18 6.09 2.02
CA ARG A 208 12.50 5.45 2.06
C ARG A 208 13.05 5.35 3.48
N ALA A 209 12.87 6.39 4.29
CA ALA A 209 13.34 6.44 5.67
C ALA A 209 12.77 5.31 6.56
N VAL A 210 11.53 4.90 6.31
CA VAL A 210 10.87 3.83 7.08
C VAL A 210 11.03 2.45 6.44
N ALA A 211 11.18 2.39 5.12
CA ALA A 211 11.25 1.13 4.36
C ALA A 211 12.66 0.50 4.38
N LEU A 212 13.73 1.27 4.20
CA LEU A 212 15.09 0.72 4.12
C LEU A 212 15.56 -0.03 5.39
N PRO A 213 15.21 0.40 6.61
CA PRO A 213 15.52 -0.36 7.81
C PRO A 213 15.02 -1.81 7.78
N LEU A 214 13.87 -2.06 7.13
CA LEU A 214 13.26 -3.39 7.04
C LEU A 214 14.03 -4.38 6.13
N VAL A 215 14.84 -3.87 5.21
CA VAL A 215 15.65 -4.67 4.26
C VAL A 215 17.15 -4.49 4.48
N SER A 216 17.52 -3.99 5.66
CA SER A 216 18.90 -3.78 6.05
C SER A 216 19.52 -5.03 6.67
N LEU A 217 20.83 -4.96 6.96
CA LEU A 217 21.61 -6.05 7.53
C LEU A 217 21.01 -6.73 8.79
N PRO A 218 20.27 -6.05 9.70
CA PRO A 218 19.51 -6.69 10.78
C PRO A 218 18.61 -7.86 10.35
N LEU A 219 18.05 -7.79 9.14
CA LEU A 219 17.18 -8.84 8.58
C LEU A 219 17.88 -10.21 8.53
N TRP A 220 19.19 -10.21 8.33
CA TRP A 220 19.98 -11.43 8.20
C TRP A 220 20.13 -12.19 9.53
N ALA A 221 19.71 -11.60 10.65
CA ALA A 221 19.75 -12.25 11.95
C ALA A 221 18.87 -13.50 12.03
N ASN A 222 17.89 -13.64 11.13
CA ASN A 222 17.03 -14.83 11.03
C ASN A 222 17.46 -15.83 9.94
N LEU A 223 18.60 -15.61 9.27
CA LEU A 223 19.20 -16.64 8.41
C LEU A 223 19.74 -17.81 9.24
N SER A 224 19.80 -19.00 8.64
CA SER A 224 20.52 -20.11 9.26
C SER A 224 22.01 -19.76 9.41
N PRO A 225 22.67 -20.17 10.52
CA PRO A 225 24.06 -19.79 10.78
C PRO A 225 25.01 -20.14 9.63
N GLY A 226 24.84 -21.33 9.02
CA GLY A 226 25.63 -21.76 7.87
C GLY A 226 25.41 -20.88 6.64
N ARG A 227 24.16 -20.48 6.36
CA ARG A 227 23.86 -19.59 5.22
C ARG A 227 24.42 -18.20 5.44
N LEU A 228 24.29 -17.66 6.66
CA LEU A 228 24.85 -16.37 7.04
C LEU A 228 26.36 -16.34 6.83
N THR A 229 27.10 -17.33 7.36
CA THR A 229 28.56 -17.41 7.19
C THR A 229 28.95 -17.50 5.72
N LEU A 230 28.22 -18.29 4.92
CA LEU A 230 28.45 -18.40 3.49
C LEU A 230 28.29 -17.04 2.78
N GLU A 231 27.21 -16.30 3.04
CA GLU A 231 27.01 -14.98 2.40
C GLU A 231 28.03 -13.94 2.86
N LEU A 232 28.39 -13.92 4.14
CA LEU A 232 29.41 -12.99 4.65
C LEU A 232 30.79 -13.27 4.07
N SER A 233 31.13 -14.55 3.83
CA SER A 233 32.42 -14.92 3.24
C SER A 233 32.62 -14.38 1.82
N LYS A 234 31.53 -14.09 1.09
CA LYS A 234 31.58 -13.53 -0.27
C LYS A 234 31.89 -12.03 -0.29
N ASN A 235 31.73 -11.32 0.83
CA ASN A 235 31.95 -9.87 0.90
C ASN A 235 32.55 -9.44 2.25
N ALA A 236 33.87 -9.19 2.24
CA ALA A 236 34.61 -8.78 3.42
C ALA A 236 34.14 -7.46 4.05
N GLN A 237 33.59 -6.53 3.27
CA GLN A 237 33.03 -5.28 3.81
C GLN A 237 31.73 -5.54 4.55
N LEU A 238 30.86 -6.39 4.01
CA LEU A 238 29.62 -6.79 4.67
C LEU A 238 29.90 -7.54 5.97
N GLU A 239 30.90 -8.42 5.97
CA GLU A 239 31.38 -9.10 7.17
C GLU A 239 31.85 -8.12 8.26
N LYS A 240 32.59 -7.07 7.88
CA LYS A 240 33.00 -6.01 8.82
C LYS A 240 31.78 -5.31 9.43
N HIS A 241 30.78 -4.96 8.62
CA HIS A 241 29.54 -4.35 9.11
C HIS A 241 28.74 -5.29 10.02
N TRP A 242 28.67 -6.59 9.69
CA TRP A 242 28.03 -7.60 10.54
C TRP A 242 28.72 -7.73 11.90
N ARG A 243 30.05 -7.84 11.91
CA ARG A 243 30.84 -7.89 13.15
C ARG A 243 30.67 -6.62 13.99
N TYR A 244 30.58 -5.45 13.36
CA TYR A 244 30.32 -4.19 14.06
C TYR A 244 28.91 -4.19 14.69
N LEU A 245 27.89 -4.61 13.93
CA LEU A 245 26.52 -4.74 14.43
C LEU A 245 26.48 -5.68 15.65
N GLN A 246 27.07 -6.88 15.56
CA GLN A 246 27.13 -7.84 16.67
C GLN A 246 27.84 -7.28 17.90
N LYS A 247 28.91 -6.50 17.72
CA LYS A 247 29.59 -5.81 18.84
C LYS A 247 28.67 -4.78 19.50
N LYS A 248 27.88 -4.02 18.73
CA LYS A 248 26.91 -3.06 19.26
C LYS A 248 25.80 -3.78 20.03
N GLU A 249 25.28 -4.86 19.49
CA GLU A 249 24.28 -5.71 20.15
C GLU A 249 24.80 -6.30 21.47
N ALA A 250 26.01 -6.86 21.48
CA ALA A 250 26.61 -7.38 22.70
C ALA A 250 26.82 -6.31 23.78
N LYS A 251 27.17 -5.07 23.39
CA LYS A 251 27.25 -3.93 24.32
C LYS A 251 25.89 -3.53 24.87
N ALA A 252 24.87 -3.47 24.01
CA ALA A 252 23.50 -3.14 24.42
C ALA A 252 22.93 -4.19 25.38
N ALA A 253 23.10 -5.48 25.08
CA ALA A 253 22.70 -6.57 25.96
C ALA A 253 23.41 -6.51 27.33
N LYS A 254 24.72 -6.23 27.35
CA LYS A 254 25.47 -6.04 28.60
C LYS A 254 25.02 -4.81 29.40
N ALA A 255 24.61 -3.73 28.74
CA ALA A 255 24.10 -2.54 29.41
C ALA A 255 22.71 -2.78 30.01
N ALA A 256 21.85 -3.52 29.31
CA ALA A 256 20.53 -3.93 29.80
C ALA A 256 20.61 -4.90 31.00
N ALA A 257 21.66 -5.72 31.08
CA ALA A 257 21.88 -6.65 32.19
C ALA A 257 22.38 -5.99 33.49
N LYS A 258 22.69 -4.68 33.49
CA LYS A 258 23.07 -3.93 34.70
C LYS A 258 21.80 -3.43 35.41
N GLU A 259 21.83 -3.29 36.74
CA GLU A 259 20.74 -2.68 37.50
C GLU A 259 20.40 -1.29 36.94
N GLY A 260 19.12 -1.07 36.58
CA GLY A 260 18.65 0.16 35.93
C GLY A 260 18.92 0.25 34.42
N GLY A 261 19.37 -0.82 33.77
CA GLY A 261 19.60 -0.89 32.33
C GLY A 261 18.30 -0.76 31.53
N ALA A 262 18.35 -0.01 30.42
CA ALA A 262 17.22 0.09 29.50
C ALA A 262 16.86 -1.29 28.90
N PRO A 263 15.57 -1.59 28.67
CA PRO A 263 15.16 -2.86 28.08
C PRO A 263 15.80 -3.06 26.70
N HIS A 264 16.38 -4.24 26.49
CA HIS A 264 17.02 -4.61 25.22
C HIS A 264 16.23 -5.72 24.53
N VAL A 265 15.75 -5.43 23.33
CA VAL A 265 15.15 -6.43 22.44
C VAL A 265 16.26 -7.03 21.56
N PRO A 266 16.50 -8.35 21.61
CA PRO A 266 17.47 -9.03 20.75
C PRO A 266 17.23 -8.74 19.28
N LEU A 267 18.30 -8.59 18.49
CA LEU A 267 18.22 -8.27 17.06
C LEU A 267 17.24 -9.18 16.29
N ARG A 268 17.22 -10.48 16.61
CA ARG A 268 16.39 -11.48 15.93
C ARG A 268 14.89 -11.32 16.17
N GLU A 269 14.51 -10.63 17.25
CA GLU A 269 13.13 -10.44 17.69
C GLU A 269 12.57 -9.07 17.29
N ARG A 270 13.41 -8.20 16.74
CA ARG A 270 12.99 -6.87 16.31
C ARG A 270 12.11 -6.93 15.06
N PRO A 271 11.18 -5.98 14.88
CA PRO A 271 10.30 -5.95 13.71
C PRO A 271 11.07 -5.99 12.39
N GLU A 272 12.21 -5.30 12.28
CA GLU A 272 13.01 -5.26 11.06
C GLU A 272 13.62 -6.62 10.68
N ALA A 273 13.79 -7.52 11.66
CA ALA A 273 14.34 -8.85 11.45
C ALA A 273 13.27 -9.94 11.26
N VAL A 274 12.09 -9.76 11.84
CA VAL A 274 11.04 -10.79 11.90
C VAL A 274 10.00 -10.66 10.78
N TRP A 275 9.73 -9.43 10.31
CA TRP A 275 8.57 -9.18 9.45
C TRP A 275 8.56 -10.02 8.16
N LEU A 276 9.69 -10.13 7.46
CA LEU A 276 9.77 -10.84 6.18
C LEU A 276 9.76 -12.35 6.36
N PRO A 277 10.56 -12.97 7.26
CA PRO A 277 10.40 -14.39 7.59
C PRO A 277 8.97 -14.74 8.00
N ALA A 278 8.34 -13.93 8.87
CA ALA A 278 6.96 -14.17 9.30
C ALA A 278 5.96 -14.06 8.12
N LEU A 279 6.18 -13.14 7.19
CA LEU A 279 5.38 -13.01 5.97
C LEU A 279 5.52 -14.24 5.06
N VAL A 280 6.75 -14.76 4.90
CA VAL A 280 7.01 -15.98 4.11
C VAL A 280 6.38 -17.20 4.76
N ASP A 281 6.51 -17.37 6.07
CA ASP A 281 5.88 -18.47 6.81
C ASP A 281 4.36 -18.43 6.71
N GLU A 282 3.77 -17.23 6.81
CA GLU A 282 2.33 -17.02 6.63
C GLU A 282 1.87 -17.37 5.20
N PHE A 283 2.65 -16.98 4.20
CA PHE A 283 2.39 -17.33 2.80
C PHE A 283 2.42 -18.85 2.59
N LEU A 284 3.46 -19.53 3.06
CA LEU A 284 3.61 -20.98 2.92
C LEU A 284 2.46 -21.73 3.61
N LYS A 285 2.10 -21.34 4.84
CA LYS A 285 0.94 -21.91 5.56
C LYS A 285 -0.37 -21.71 4.79
N THR A 286 -0.54 -20.57 4.14
CA THR A 286 -1.72 -20.28 3.32
C THR A 286 -1.76 -21.19 2.08
N CYS A 287 -0.63 -21.42 1.42
CA CYS A 287 -0.51 -22.35 0.30
C CYS A 287 -0.80 -23.81 0.71
N GLU A 288 -0.24 -24.26 1.83
CA GLU A 288 -0.49 -25.62 2.36
C GLU A 288 -1.97 -25.84 2.68
N GLY A 289 -2.62 -24.86 3.32
CA GLY A 289 -4.05 -24.91 3.59
C GLY A 289 -4.91 -24.99 2.33
N ALA A 290 -4.51 -24.33 1.25
CA ALA A 290 -5.20 -24.40 -0.04
C ALA A 290 -5.04 -25.78 -0.70
N LEU A 291 -3.89 -26.44 -0.55
CA LEU A 291 -3.63 -27.77 -1.10
C LEU A 291 -4.34 -28.89 -0.29
N GLY A 292 -4.36 -28.77 1.05
CA GLY A 292 -5.01 -29.73 1.95
C GLY A 292 -6.55 -29.77 1.87
N GLY A 293 -7.18 -28.76 1.25
CA GLY A 293 -8.63 -28.65 1.11
C GLY A 293 -9.28 -29.55 0.04
N THR A 294 -8.52 -30.42 -0.64
CA THR A 294 -9.02 -31.25 -1.76
C THR A 294 -9.13 -32.76 -1.45
N GLY A 295 -9.10 -33.17 -0.17
CA GLY A 295 -8.97 -34.58 0.23
C GLY A 295 -10.10 -35.18 1.08
N GLY A 296 -11.35 -34.75 0.94
CA GLY A 296 -12.42 -35.14 1.87
C GLY A 296 -13.82 -35.34 1.29
N THR A 297 -13.97 -35.85 0.06
CA THR A 297 -15.24 -36.46 -0.36
C THR A 297 -15.17 -37.96 -0.08
N GLY A 298 -15.94 -38.39 0.92
CA GLY A 298 -16.02 -39.78 1.35
C GLY A 298 -16.40 -40.71 0.19
N VAL A 299 -15.58 -41.73 -0.03
CA VAL A 299 -15.97 -42.90 -0.80
C VAL A 299 -16.85 -43.75 0.12
N PRO A 300 -18.15 -43.98 -0.20
CA PRO A 300 -19.00 -44.85 0.60
C PRO A 300 -18.52 -46.31 0.45
N GLY A 301 -18.56 -47.02 1.57
CA GLY A 301 -17.89 -48.29 1.79
C GLY A 301 -18.15 -49.37 0.74
N VAL A 302 -17.08 -50.01 0.31
CA VAL A 302 -17.14 -51.34 -0.30
C VAL A 302 -17.34 -52.34 0.82
N ALA A 303 -18.59 -52.81 0.95
CA ALA A 303 -18.97 -53.93 1.79
C ALA A 303 -18.12 -55.16 1.46
N ARG A 304 -17.31 -55.60 2.43
CA ARG A 304 -16.58 -56.86 2.37
C ARG A 304 -17.55 -57.99 2.68
N GLY A 305 -18.29 -58.42 1.65
CA GLY A 305 -19.15 -59.60 1.70
C GLY A 305 -18.31 -60.85 1.88
N GLY A 306 -18.50 -61.55 3.00
CA GLY A 306 -17.95 -62.88 3.22
C GLY A 306 -18.57 -63.91 2.28
N ARG A 307 -17.76 -64.86 1.83
CA ARG A 307 -18.19 -66.21 1.43
C ARG A 307 -17.16 -67.22 1.88
N GLY A 308 -17.59 -68.14 2.73
CA GLY A 308 -16.92 -69.40 2.97
C GLY A 308 -17.42 -70.51 2.03
N GLY A 309 -16.74 -71.65 2.10
CA GLY A 309 -17.10 -72.95 1.50
C GLY A 309 -16.69 -73.06 0.02
N ARG A 310 -15.94 -74.06 -0.43
CA ARG A 310 -15.54 -75.38 0.10
C ARG A 310 -14.13 -75.70 -0.39
#